data_AF-A0A969AFV9-F1
#
_entry.id   AF-A0A969AFV9-F1
#
_cell.length_a   1.000
_cell.length_b   1.000
_cell.length_c   1.000
_cell.angle_alpha   90.00
_cell.angle_beta   90.00
_cell.angle_gamma   90.00
#
_symmetry.space_group_name_H-M   'P 1'
#
loop_
_entity.id
_entity.type
_entity.pdbx_description
1 polymer ?
#
loop_
_entity_poly.entity_id
_entity_poly.type
_entity_poly.pdbx_seq_one_letter_code
_entity_poly.pdbx_strand_id
1 'polypeptide(L)'
;SNWIELGKLDININPALNPSHEKAAFKLAYEYAAKIRENIPDKERLVTAAAMWNLSTKRVKEEYDMNKRAGAVFAIFGEEIKQQLHQLQFTELTVVGTHRDGCQHQGKVWKGETVPIRIELAPSYIDLSSQGRWLIADGKKLGMFSPSDAQMIVGTSGKATITSEASSGVIIITPKGNSIEVNKLKSGAFADVDWSKQNYQATVTISVQPSRNPQKPDIGVAMIKDKKLGELKPESFEKLTAVLKAHNIPVQGYTVKGSITASSPSAAKVVIDASTVEYPESWNQTQQSESSEDRFLLAQQIQANRTLEVAPIIHAFLSTQDKTTVEGKLNTVSWNPQTQEITLWTNGSSNPKMRVKYSDGEYQALPIGNTVEEIEANGLSEADVQHFQQIAPSIYARITGSQSVKIDNKIENSY
;
A
#
# COMPACT_ATOMS: atom_id res chain seq x y z
N SER A 1 64.20 13.56 -2.76
CA SER A 1 63.77 12.25 -3.28
C SER A 1 63.10 11.49 -2.16
N ASN A 2 61.79 11.67 -1.95
CA ASN A 2 61.02 10.98 -0.91
C ASN A 2 59.68 10.57 -1.52
N TRP A 3 59.57 9.33 -1.97
CA TRP A 3 58.28 8.69 -2.20
C TRP A 3 58.06 7.73 -1.03
N ILE A 4 57.01 8.00 -0.26
CA ILE A 4 56.53 7.15 0.82
C ILE A 4 55.71 6.03 0.17
N GLU A 5 56.05 4.78 0.50
CA GLU A 5 55.26 3.59 0.18
C GLU A 5 53.85 3.74 0.77
N LEU A 6 52.85 3.80 -0.11
CA LEU A 6 51.45 3.61 0.30
C LEU A 6 51.21 2.11 0.46
N GLY A 7 51.12 1.68 1.72
CA GLY A 7 50.74 0.33 2.10
C GLY A 7 49.41 -0.09 1.50
N LYS A 8 49.26 -1.40 1.25
CA LYS A 8 48.02 -2.04 0.80
C LYS A 8 46.85 -1.62 1.69
N LEU A 9 45.92 -0.87 1.12
CA LEU A 9 44.57 -0.71 1.66
C LEU A 9 43.76 -1.94 1.26
N ASP A 10 43.39 -2.77 2.24
CA ASP A 10 42.33 -3.78 2.06
C ASP A 10 40.99 -3.04 1.90
N ILE A 11 40.65 -2.70 0.65
CA ILE A 11 39.34 -2.17 0.31
C ILE A 11 38.40 -3.36 0.25
N ASN A 12 37.63 -3.56 1.32
CA ASN A 12 36.48 -4.46 1.29
C ASN A 12 35.36 -3.80 0.47
N ILE A 13 35.39 -4.00 -0.85
CA ILE A 13 34.33 -3.56 -1.75
C ILE A 13 33.15 -4.50 -1.51
N ASN A 14 32.22 -4.11 -0.64
CA ASN A 14 30.90 -4.72 -0.64
C ASN A 14 30.26 -4.39 -1.99
N PRO A 15 29.98 -5.38 -2.86
CA PRO A 15 29.34 -5.11 -4.13
C PRO A 15 28.00 -4.43 -3.87
N ALA A 16 27.74 -3.33 -4.57
CA ALA A 16 26.43 -2.68 -4.54
C ALA A 16 25.36 -3.74 -4.83
N LEU A 17 24.30 -3.78 -4.01
CA LEU A 17 23.12 -4.61 -4.26
C LEU A 17 22.60 -4.25 -5.67
N ASN A 18 22.87 -5.12 -6.63
CA ASN A 18 22.30 -4.97 -7.97
C ASN A 18 20.83 -5.43 -7.92
N PRO A 19 19.98 -4.98 -8.86
CA PRO A 19 18.57 -5.38 -8.91
C PRO A 19 18.36 -6.89 -8.93
N SER A 20 19.34 -7.66 -9.40
CA SER A 20 19.33 -9.12 -9.45
C SER A 20 19.47 -9.77 -8.07
N HIS A 21 20.36 -9.24 -7.22
CA HIS A 21 20.54 -9.68 -5.83
C HIS A 21 19.35 -9.30 -4.97
N GLU A 22 18.76 -8.12 -5.21
CA GLU A 22 17.52 -7.71 -4.56
C GLU A 22 16.37 -8.66 -4.92
N LYS A 23 16.18 -8.96 -6.22
CA LYS A 23 15.17 -9.94 -6.66
C LYS A 23 15.39 -11.34 -6.08
N ALA A 24 16.64 -11.81 -6.04
CA ALA A 24 16.96 -13.12 -5.45
C ALA A 24 16.67 -13.17 -3.94
N ALA A 25 17.00 -12.12 -3.21
CA ALA A 25 16.70 -12.00 -1.78
C ALA A 25 15.18 -11.98 -1.53
N PHE A 26 14.42 -11.25 -2.34
CA PHE A 26 12.95 -11.27 -2.27
C PHE A 26 12.37 -12.64 -2.63
N LYS A 27 12.92 -13.34 -3.63
CA LYS A 27 12.49 -14.71 -3.99
C LYS A 27 12.65 -15.67 -2.80
N LEU A 28 13.83 -15.68 -2.16
CA LEU A 28 14.08 -16.49 -0.97
C LEU A 28 13.13 -16.16 0.17
N ALA A 29 12.81 -14.88 0.36
CA ALA A 29 11.84 -14.45 1.38
C ALA A 29 10.42 -14.96 1.07
N TYR A 30 9.98 -14.93 -0.19
CA TYR A 30 8.68 -15.47 -0.60
C TYR A 30 8.60 -17.00 -0.50
N GLU A 31 9.65 -17.71 -0.90
CA GLU A 31 9.71 -19.17 -0.75
C GLU A 31 9.66 -19.59 0.73
N TYR A 32 10.35 -18.85 1.60
CA TYR A 32 10.28 -19.05 3.04
C TYR A 32 8.88 -18.79 3.59
N ALA A 33 8.23 -17.72 3.14
CA ALA A 33 6.85 -17.41 3.51
C ALA A 33 5.85 -18.49 3.07
N ALA A 34 6.02 -19.03 1.85
CA ALA A 34 5.20 -20.13 1.32
C ALA A 34 5.34 -21.40 2.18
N LYS A 35 6.57 -21.77 2.58
CA LYS A 35 6.80 -22.91 3.48
C LYS A 35 6.13 -22.73 4.84
N ILE A 36 6.14 -21.52 5.40
CA ILE A 36 5.40 -21.24 6.65
C ILE A 36 3.91 -21.48 6.46
N ARG A 37 3.35 -20.96 5.36
CA ARG A 37 1.93 -21.11 5.02
C ARG A 37 1.52 -22.57 4.83
N GLU A 38 2.33 -23.36 4.14
CA GLU A 38 2.08 -24.79 3.87
C GLU A 38 2.03 -25.63 5.15
N ASN A 39 2.82 -25.27 6.17
CA ASN A 39 2.82 -25.93 7.47
C ASN A 39 1.58 -25.64 8.33
N ILE A 40 0.70 -24.72 7.89
CA ILE A 40 -0.55 -24.39 8.58
C ILE A 40 -1.71 -25.09 7.87
N PRO A 41 -2.55 -25.86 8.60
CA PRO A 41 -3.72 -26.53 8.01
C PRO A 41 -4.65 -25.55 7.30
N ASP A 42 -5.16 -25.91 6.11
CA ASP A 42 -6.03 -25.05 5.28
C ASP A 42 -7.17 -24.41 6.07
N LYS A 43 -7.81 -25.19 6.96
CA LYS A 43 -8.95 -24.75 7.79
C LYS A 43 -8.57 -23.70 8.84
N GLU A 44 -7.30 -23.62 9.20
CA GLU A 44 -6.76 -22.71 10.22
C GLU A 44 -6.06 -21.50 9.63
N ARG A 45 -5.77 -21.49 8.31
CA ARG A 45 -5.03 -20.41 7.66
C ARG A 45 -5.71 -19.05 7.79
N LEU A 46 -7.03 -18.98 7.60
CA LEU A 46 -7.76 -17.71 7.67
C LEU A 46 -7.79 -17.13 9.10
N VAL A 47 -7.96 -18.00 10.11
CA VAL A 47 -7.94 -17.61 11.53
C VAL A 47 -6.53 -17.18 11.94
N THR A 48 -5.51 -17.93 11.49
CA THR A 48 -4.10 -17.62 11.75
C THR A 48 -3.68 -16.32 11.07
N ALA A 49 -4.10 -16.09 9.83
CA ALA A 49 -3.88 -14.83 9.10
C ALA A 49 -4.46 -13.64 9.86
N ALA A 50 -5.70 -13.73 10.31
CA ALA A 50 -6.36 -12.67 11.08
C ALA A 50 -5.65 -12.40 12.42
N ALA A 51 -5.23 -13.46 13.13
CA ALA A 51 -4.49 -13.34 14.38
C ALA A 51 -3.12 -12.67 14.17
N MET A 52 -2.37 -13.10 13.15
CA MET A 52 -1.05 -12.54 12.82
C MET A 52 -1.14 -11.11 12.32
N TRP A 53 -2.18 -10.78 11.54
CA TRP A 53 -2.47 -9.42 11.11
C TRP A 53 -2.72 -8.50 12.31
N ASN A 54 -3.58 -8.91 13.24
CA ASN A 54 -3.84 -8.18 14.48
C ASN A 54 -2.60 -8.03 15.36
N LEU A 55 -1.73 -9.04 15.41
CA LEU A 55 -0.48 -8.96 16.16
C LEU A 55 0.51 -7.98 15.51
N SER A 56 0.57 -7.97 14.18
CA SER A 56 1.49 -7.15 13.38
C SER A 56 1.15 -5.66 13.39
N THR A 57 -0.12 -5.32 13.61
CA THR A 57 -0.66 -3.96 13.60
C THR A 57 -0.77 -3.35 15.00
N LYS A 58 -0.51 -4.12 16.07
CA LYS A 58 -0.41 -3.58 17.44
C LYS A 58 0.83 -2.72 17.59
N ARG A 59 0.65 -1.47 18.06
CA ARG A 59 1.75 -0.58 18.44
C ARG A 59 2.53 -1.20 19.59
N VAL A 60 3.74 -1.67 19.32
CA VAL A 60 4.71 -2.03 20.36
C VAL A 60 5.60 -0.81 20.64
N LYS A 61 5.94 -0.57 21.91
CA LYS A 61 6.77 0.58 22.34
C LYS A 61 8.22 0.53 21.85
N GLU A 62 8.66 -0.61 21.33
CA GLU A 62 10.00 -0.79 20.78
C GLU A 62 10.05 -0.43 19.30
N GLU A 63 11.20 0.11 18.90
CA GLU A 63 11.60 0.67 17.60
C GLU A 63 11.61 -0.35 16.43
N TYR A 64 10.71 -1.32 16.44
CA TYR A 64 10.50 -2.23 15.32
C TYR A 64 9.40 -1.68 14.41
N ASP A 65 9.82 -1.34 13.19
CA ASP A 65 8.99 -0.78 12.13
C ASP A 65 7.76 -1.66 11.84
N MET A 66 6.56 -1.12 12.16
CA MET A 66 5.27 -1.81 11.99
C MET A 66 5.05 -2.26 10.54
N ASN A 67 5.62 -1.55 9.56
CA ASN A 67 5.51 -1.88 8.14
C ASN A 67 6.15 -3.22 7.79
N LYS A 68 7.25 -3.59 8.48
CA LYS A 68 7.98 -4.85 8.23
C LYS A 68 7.20 -6.08 8.69
N ARG A 69 6.44 -5.96 9.78
CA ARG A 69 5.62 -7.06 10.32
C ARG A 69 4.38 -7.28 9.47
N ALA A 70 3.67 -6.21 9.10
CA ALA A 70 2.52 -6.31 8.21
C ALA A 70 2.91 -6.87 6.83
N GLY A 71 4.06 -6.46 6.29
CA GLY A 71 4.61 -7.01 5.05
C GLY A 71 4.88 -8.52 5.13
N ALA A 72 5.43 -9.01 6.24
CA ALA A 72 5.64 -10.45 6.43
C ALA A 72 4.32 -11.24 6.51
N VAL A 73 3.29 -10.70 7.17
CA VAL A 73 1.96 -11.35 7.21
C VAL A 73 1.35 -11.41 5.81
N PHE A 74 1.47 -10.34 5.02
CA PHE A 74 1.04 -10.35 3.61
C PHE A 74 1.79 -11.36 2.75
N ALA A 75 3.10 -11.51 2.95
CA ALA A 75 3.89 -12.51 2.22
C ALA A 75 3.46 -13.95 2.55
N ILE A 76 3.05 -14.21 3.79
CA ILE A 76 2.65 -15.56 4.25
C ILE A 76 1.18 -15.86 3.94
N PHE A 77 0.25 -14.91 4.11
CA PHE A 77 -1.19 -15.14 3.99
C PHE A 77 -1.86 -14.25 2.95
N GLY A 78 -1.14 -13.90 1.88
CA GLY A 78 -1.62 -12.97 0.86
C GLY A 78 -2.97 -13.41 0.27
N GLU A 79 -3.17 -14.69 0.02
CA GLU A 79 -4.42 -15.22 -0.55
C GLU A 79 -5.58 -15.17 0.45
N GLU A 80 -5.36 -15.52 1.72
CA GLU A 80 -6.39 -15.45 2.76
C GLU A 80 -6.78 -14.00 3.08
N ILE A 81 -5.81 -13.07 3.06
CA ILE A 81 -6.07 -11.63 3.23
C ILE A 81 -6.83 -11.07 2.01
N LYS A 82 -6.44 -11.47 0.78
CA LYS A 82 -7.18 -11.12 -0.45
C LYS A 82 -8.62 -11.64 -0.40
N GLN A 83 -8.84 -12.86 0.09
CA GLN A 83 -10.19 -13.41 0.29
C GLN A 83 -11.07 -12.52 1.17
N GLN A 84 -10.50 -11.94 2.24
CA GLN A 84 -11.22 -10.97 3.08
C GLN A 84 -11.48 -9.64 2.36
N LEU A 85 -10.62 -9.22 1.44
CA LEU A 85 -10.80 -7.99 0.65
C LEU A 85 -11.93 -8.07 -0.40
N HIS A 86 -12.42 -9.27 -0.75
CA HIS A 86 -13.58 -9.40 -1.66
C HIS A 86 -14.90 -8.88 -1.06
N GLN A 87 -14.94 -8.65 0.26
CA GLN A 87 -16.05 -7.98 0.92
C GLN A 87 -15.58 -6.60 1.38
N LEU A 88 -16.38 -5.56 1.11
CA LEU A 88 -16.07 -4.22 1.59
C LEU A 88 -16.01 -4.23 3.12
N GLN A 89 -14.80 -4.11 3.67
CA GLN A 89 -14.54 -4.18 5.11
C GLN A 89 -15.00 -2.93 5.87
N PHE A 90 -15.19 -1.80 5.17
CA PHE A 90 -15.54 -0.52 5.78
C PHE A 90 -16.68 0.15 5.01
N THR A 91 -17.88 0.08 5.56
CA THR A 91 -19.08 0.73 5.01
C THR A 91 -19.39 2.05 5.70
N GLU A 92 -18.93 2.25 6.94
CA GLU A 92 -19.16 3.48 7.69
C GLU A 92 -17.88 4.32 7.77
N LEU A 93 -17.92 5.53 7.21
CA LEU A 93 -16.80 6.46 7.14
C LEU A 93 -17.24 7.86 7.60
N THR A 94 -16.29 8.66 8.05
CA THR A 94 -16.50 10.07 8.40
C THR A 94 -15.72 10.97 7.45
N VAL A 95 -16.40 11.97 6.90
CA VAL A 95 -15.75 13.07 6.17
C VAL A 95 -15.78 14.34 7.00
N VAL A 96 -14.67 15.07 6.98
CA VAL A 96 -14.43 16.31 7.71
C VAL A 96 -14.19 17.47 6.75
N GLY A 97 -14.42 18.69 7.24
CA GLY A 97 -14.23 19.90 6.45
C GLY A 97 -15.43 20.25 5.57
N THR A 98 -16.62 19.70 5.84
CA THR A 98 -17.87 19.96 5.08
C THR A 98 -18.34 21.42 5.13
N HIS A 99 -17.80 22.21 6.05
CA HIS A 99 -18.07 23.64 6.24
C HIS A 99 -17.03 24.56 5.60
N ARG A 100 -15.94 24.01 5.03
CA ARG A 100 -14.83 24.79 4.49
C ARG A 100 -15.04 25.12 3.01
N ASP A 101 -14.32 26.11 2.50
CA ASP A 101 -14.44 26.59 1.12
C ASP A 101 -14.19 25.52 0.04
N GLY A 102 -13.43 24.47 0.37
CA GLY A 102 -13.23 23.33 -0.52
C GLY A 102 -14.45 22.41 -0.67
N CYS A 103 -15.44 22.50 0.21
CA CYS A 103 -16.73 21.83 0.08
C CYS A 103 -17.60 22.59 -0.92
N GLN A 104 -18.08 21.87 -1.94
CA GLN A 104 -18.93 22.39 -3.01
C GLN A 104 -20.43 22.16 -2.74
N HIS A 105 -20.78 21.60 -1.58
CA HIS A 105 -22.15 21.44 -1.08
C HIS A 105 -22.49 22.51 -0.01
N GLN A 106 -21.96 23.73 -0.18
CA GLN A 106 -21.97 24.79 0.83
C GLN A 106 -23.32 24.96 1.54
N GLY A 107 -23.30 24.83 2.87
CA GLY A 107 -24.49 25.01 3.73
C GLY A 107 -25.53 23.89 3.66
N LYS A 108 -25.33 22.85 2.83
CA LYS A 108 -26.24 21.70 2.78
C LYS A 108 -26.11 20.87 4.05
N VAL A 109 -27.26 20.66 4.71
CA VAL A 109 -27.39 19.70 5.82
C VAL A 109 -27.98 18.42 5.26
N TRP A 110 -27.18 17.36 5.28
CA TRP A 110 -27.56 16.04 4.79
C TRP A 110 -28.39 15.30 5.85
N LYS A 111 -29.53 14.73 5.44
CA LYS A 111 -30.52 14.08 6.29
C LYS A 111 -30.67 12.57 5.99
N GLY A 112 -29.64 11.96 5.39
CA GLY A 112 -29.66 10.56 4.98
C GLY A 112 -29.98 10.37 3.50
N GLU A 113 -29.64 11.33 2.65
CA GLU A 113 -29.79 11.17 1.20
C GLU A 113 -28.77 10.16 0.67
N THR A 114 -29.22 9.24 -0.18
CA THR A 114 -28.36 8.34 -0.95
C THR A 114 -27.95 8.99 -2.25
N VAL A 115 -26.65 9.12 -2.48
CA VAL A 115 -26.08 9.77 -3.68
C VAL A 115 -24.94 8.94 -4.27
N PRO A 116 -24.65 9.10 -5.57
CA PRO A 116 -23.44 8.55 -6.14
C PRO A 116 -22.21 9.22 -5.50
N ILE A 117 -21.21 8.40 -5.21
CA ILE A 117 -19.94 8.84 -4.64
C ILE A 117 -18.75 8.39 -5.48
N ARG A 118 -17.66 9.14 -5.37
CA ARG A 118 -16.34 8.77 -5.89
C ARG A 118 -15.25 9.29 -4.95
N ILE A 119 -14.12 8.59 -4.89
CA ILE A 119 -12.94 9.08 -4.19
C ILE A 119 -11.96 9.69 -5.18
N GLU A 120 -11.51 10.91 -4.91
CA GLU A 120 -10.56 11.62 -5.76
C GLU A 120 -9.42 12.24 -4.92
N LEU A 121 -8.26 12.44 -5.54
CA LEU A 121 -7.21 13.28 -4.98
C LEU A 121 -7.43 14.72 -5.43
N ALA A 122 -7.37 15.64 -4.47
CA ALA A 122 -7.34 17.07 -4.75
C ALA A 122 -6.59 17.80 -3.63
N PRO A 123 -6.15 19.06 -3.83
CA PRO A 123 -5.44 19.83 -2.81
C PRO A 123 -6.15 19.81 -1.45
N SER A 124 -5.38 19.58 -0.40
CA SER A 124 -5.89 19.55 0.97
C SER A 124 -6.24 20.95 1.45
N TYR A 125 -7.34 21.09 2.20
CA TYR A 125 -7.68 22.37 2.84
C TYR A 125 -6.81 22.69 4.06
N ILE A 126 -6.02 21.72 4.54
CA ILE A 126 -5.10 21.90 5.67
C ILE A 126 -3.78 22.49 5.17
N ASP A 127 -3.29 21.97 4.05
CA ASP A 127 -2.08 22.40 3.38
C ASP A 127 -2.29 22.29 1.87
N LEU A 128 -2.40 23.43 1.20
CA LEU A 128 -2.68 23.53 -0.23
C LEU A 128 -1.54 22.94 -1.10
N SER A 129 -0.34 22.78 -0.55
CA SER A 129 0.78 22.13 -1.24
C SER A 129 0.69 20.59 -1.20
N SER A 130 -0.16 20.05 -0.33
CA SER A 130 -0.39 18.61 -0.17
C SER A 130 -1.68 18.15 -0.83
N GLN A 131 -1.74 16.87 -1.21
CA GLN A 131 -2.95 16.23 -1.72
C GLN A 131 -3.75 15.60 -0.58
N GLY A 132 -5.06 15.83 -0.58
CA GLY A 132 -6.03 15.16 0.28
C GLY A 132 -6.87 14.16 -0.49
N ARG A 133 -7.33 13.09 0.18
CA ARG A 133 -8.39 12.22 -0.37
C ARG A 133 -9.75 12.82 -0.07
N TRP A 134 -10.45 13.19 -1.13
CA TRP A 134 -11.77 13.79 -1.08
C TRP A 134 -12.84 12.76 -1.41
N LEU A 135 -13.94 12.82 -0.67
CA LEU A 135 -15.19 12.21 -1.09
C LEU A 135 -15.93 13.19 -1.99
N ILE A 136 -16.15 12.76 -3.23
CA ILE A 136 -17.02 13.43 -4.19
C ILE A 136 -18.40 12.81 -4.03
N ALA A 137 -19.41 13.64 -3.78
CA ALA A 137 -20.81 13.25 -3.69
C ALA A 137 -21.58 14.01 -4.76
N ASP A 138 -22.32 13.29 -5.62
CA ASP A 138 -23.10 13.89 -6.71
C ASP A 138 -22.24 14.80 -7.63
N GLY A 139 -21.04 14.32 -7.98
CA GLY A 139 -20.08 15.04 -8.82
C GLY A 139 -19.40 16.25 -8.17
N LYS A 140 -19.64 16.51 -6.86
CA LYS A 140 -19.13 17.68 -6.15
C LYS A 140 -18.37 17.27 -4.88
N LYS A 141 -17.28 18.00 -4.57
CA LYS A 141 -16.48 17.80 -3.35
C LYS A 141 -17.32 18.00 -2.09
N LEU A 142 -17.38 16.99 -1.24
CA LEU A 142 -18.05 17.08 0.06
C LEU A 142 -17.09 17.36 1.20
N GLY A 143 -16.00 16.61 1.28
CA GLY A 143 -15.04 16.71 2.38
C GLY A 143 -13.92 15.70 2.26
N MET A 144 -12.91 15.82 3.12
CA MET A 144 -11.81 14.86 3.19
C MET A 144 -12.12 13.78 4.23
N PHE A 145 -11.61 12.57 4.07
CA PHE A 145 -11.76 11.54 5.09
C PHE A 145 -11.10 11.95 6.42
N SER A 146 -11.73 11.57 7.53
CA SER A 146 -11.10 11.71 8.84
C SER A 146 -9.77 10.94 8.88
N PRO A 147 -8.68 11.50 9.43
CA PRO A 147 -7.40 10.79 9.58
C PRO A 147 -7.50 9.54 10.47
N SER A 148 -8.55 9.44 11.30
CA SER A 148 -8.82 8.29 12.17
C SER A 148 -9.48 7.11 11.46
N ASP A 149 -10.05 7.33 10.28
CA ASP A 149 -10.92 6.35 9.64
C ASP A 149 -10.16 5.61 8.53
N ALA A 150 -10.57 4.37 8.28
CA ALA A 150 -10.10 3.64 7.12
C ALA A 150 -10.47 4.42 5.85
N GLN A 151 -9.56 4.52 4.88
CA GLN A 151 -9.79 5.30 3.67
C GLN A 151 -9.89 4.35 2.49
N MET A 152 -10.96 4.47 1.68
CA MET A 152 -10.99 3.72 0.44
C MET A 152 -10.03 4.32 -0.60
N ILE A 153 -9.74 3.52 -1.60
CA ILE A 153 -8.74 3.81 -2.63
C ILE A 153 -9.29 4.90 -3.57
N VAL A 154 -8.41 5.76 -4.05
CA VAL A 154 -8.72 6.78 -5.05
C VAL A 154 -9.24 6.11 -6.32
N GLY A 155 -10.33 6.63 -6.89
CA GLY A 155 -11.01 6.06 -8.04
C GLY A 155 -12.15 5.10 -7.67
N THR A 156 -12.27 4.69 -6.39
CA THR A 156 -13.43 3.90 -5.95
C THR A 156 -14.70 4.71 -6.12
N SER A 157 -15.75 4.10 -6.65
CA SER A 157 -17.07 4.71 -6.83
C SER A 157 -18.19 3.80 -6.33
N GLY A 158 -19.39 4.35 -6.15
CA GLY A 158 -20.56 3.60 -5.73
C GLY A 158 -21.66 4.53 -5.23
N LYS A 159 -22.55 4.03 -4.36
CA LYS A 159 -23.57 4.83 -3.69
C LYS A 159 -23.33 4.87 -2.19
N ALA A 160 -23.62 6.01 -1.58
CA ALA A 160 -23.57 6.15 -0.13
C ALA A 160 -24.69 7.05 0.38
N THR A 161 -25.12 6.74 1.61
CA THR A 161 -26.07 7.51 2.40
C THR A 161 -25.29 8.46 3.29
N ILE A 162 -25.58 9.76 3.18
CA ILE A 162 -24.81 10.81 3.86
C ILE A 162 -25.69 11.48 4.91
N THR A 163 -25.18 11.61 6.12
CA THR A 163 -25.85 12.31 7.23
C THR A 163 -24.89 13.29 7.87
N SER A 164 -25.26 14.57 7.93
CA SER A 164 -24.43 15.58 8.60
C SER A 164 -24.37 15.35 10.10
N GLU A 165 -23.20 15.53 10.70
CA GLU A 165 -23.09 15.52 12.16
C GLU A 165 -23.75 16.75 12.79
N ALA A 166 -24.03 16.67 14.08
CA ALA A 166 -24.48 17.82 14.85
C ALA A 166 -23.41 18.92 14.84
N SER A 167 -23.85 20.16 14.63
CA SER A 167 -22.96 21.32 14.65
C SER A 167 -22.33 21.50 16.04
N SER A 168 -21.05 21.85 16.07
CA SER A 168 -20.32 22.17 17.31
C SER A 168 -20.43 23.63 17.73
N GLY A 169 -21.16 24.47 16.97
CA GLY A 169 -21.26 25.91 17.16
C GLY A 169 -22.60 26.50 16.76
N VAL A 170 -22.78 27.77 17.07
CA VAL A 170 -23.96 28.57 16.67
C VAL A 170 -23.54 29.85 15.96
N ILE A 171 -24.46 30.39 15.18
CA ILE A 171 -24.38 31.70 14.55
C ILE A 171 -25.42 32.60 15.20
N ILE A 172 -24.99 33.76 15.67
CA ILE A 172 -25.87 34.83 16.13
C ILE A 172 -26.08 35.78 14.96
N ILE A 173 -27.32 35.92 14.50
CA ILE A 173 -27.69 36.81 13.40
C ILE A 173 -28.44 38.01 13.98
N THR A 174 -27.88 39.20 13.80
CA THR A 174 -28.48 40.46 14.24
C THR A 174 -29.66 40.85 13.33
N PRO A 175 -30.59 41.71 13.79
CA PRO A 175 -31.69 42.22 12.96
C PRO A 175 -31.25 42.89 11.65
N LYS A 176 -30.01 43.38 11.59
CA LYS A 176 -29.42 44.00 10.40
C LYS A 176 -28.70 42.99 9.48
N GLY A 177 -28.78 41.70 9.77
CA GLY A 177 -28.18 40.63 8.96
C GLY A 177 -26.70 40.32 9.27
N ASN A 178 -26.06 41.04 10.19
CA ASN A 178 -24.68 40.70 10.59
C ASN A 178 -24.64 39.39 11.38
N SER A 179 -23.63 38.56 11.13
CA SER A 179 -23.41 37.29 11.81
C SER A 179 -22.21 37.33 12.76
N ILE A 180 -22.33 36.63 13.89
CA ILE A 180 -21.24 36.39 14.84
C ILE A 180 -21.18 34.88 15.07
N GLU A 181 -20.06 34.25 14.74
CA GLU A 181 -19.89 32.81 14.90
C GLU A 181 -19.29 32.45 16.26
N VAL A 182 -19.89 31.46 16.92
CA VAL A 182 -19.53 31.00 18.25
C VAL A 182 -19.22 29.50 18.19
N ASN A 183 -17.99 29.14 18.57
CA ASN A 183 -17.56 27.77 18.76
C ASN A 183 -17.97 27.24 20.14
N LYS A 184 -18.13 25.91 20.21
CA LYS A 184 -18.11 25.08 21.42
C LYS A 184 -19.43 25.07 22.22
N LEU A 185 -20.35 24.23 21.76
CA LEU A 185 -21.61 23.92 22.46
C LEU A 185 -21.52 22.71 23.41
N LYS A 186 -20.49 21.86 23.29
CA LYS A 186 -20.45 20.53 23.95
C LYS A 186 -20.22 20.55 25.47
N SER A 187 -20.27 21.70 26.13
CA SER A 187 -20.14 21.81 27.59
C SER A 187 -20.81 23.08 28.11
N GLY A 188 -21.68 22.98 29.10
CA GLY A 188 -22.29 24.12 29.78
C GLY A 188 -23.83 24.11 29.77
N ALA A 189 -24.43 25.26 30.07
CA ALA A 189 -25.88 25.37 30.30
C ALA A 189 -26.76 25.23 29.04
N PHE A 190 -26.15 25.09 27.86
CA PHE A 190 -26.82 24.98 26.57
C PHE A 190 -26.40 23.74 25.77
N ALA A 191 -25.79 22.75 26.43
CA ALA A 191 -25.27 21.54 25.76
C ALA A 191 -26.37 20.69 25.11
N ASP A 192 -27.55 20.63 25.73
CA ASP A 192 -28.68 19.80 25.27
C ASP A 192 -29.66 20.57 24.37
N VAL A 193 -29.35 21.81 23.99
CA VAL A 193 -30.22 22.63 23.14
C VAL A 193 -30.00 22.26 21.67
N ASP A 194 -31.06 21.78 21.01
CA ASP A 194 -31.07 21.53 19.58
C ASP A 194 -31.34 22.83 18.80
N TRP A 195 -30.26 23.56 18.53
CA TRP A 195 -30.27 24.81 17.76
C TRP A 195 -30.70 24.66 16.29
N SER A 196 -30.87 23.43 15.79
CA SER A 196 -31.34 23.18 14.42
C SER A 196 -32.87 23.24 14.30
N LYS A 197 -33.59 23.05 15.40
CA LYS A 197 -35.06 23.01 15.44
C LYS A 197 -35.70 24.26 16.04
N GLN A 198 -34.91 25.12 16.68
CA GLN A 198 -35.39 26.30 17.38
C GLN A 198 -34.78 27.57 16.80
N ASN A 199 -35.62 28.50 16.34
CA ASN A 199 -35.20 29.86 16.07
C ASN A 199 -35.21 30.65 17.38
N TYR A 200 -34.10 30.56 18.12
CA TYR A 200 -34.01 31.10 19.47
C TYR A 200 -33.60 32.57 19.44
N GLN A 201 -34.43 33.44 20.00
CA GLN A 201 -34.17 34.89 20.07
C GLN A 201 -33.64 35.25 21.46
N ALA A 202 -32.46 35.87 21.52
CA ALA A 202 -31.89 36.29 22.79
C ALA A 202 -31.02 37.55 22.67
N THR A 203 -30.84 38.20 23.83
CA THR A 203 -29.80 39.19 24.02
C THR A 203 -28.52 38.46 24.43
N VAL A 204 -27.50 38.56 23.59
CA VAL A 204 -26.17 38.01 23.83
C VAL A 204 -25.27 39.11 24.33
N THR A 205 -24.56 38.85 25.43
CA THR A 205 -23.52 39.74 25.96
C THR A 205 -22.14 39.18 25.63
N ILE A 206 -21.23 40.03 25.18
CA ILE A 206 -19.85 39.66 24.87
C ILE A 206 -18.97 39.96 26.08
N SER A 207 -18.26 38.95 26.57
CA SER A 207 -17.19 39.10 27.56
C SER A 207 -15.86 38.81 26.91
N VAL A 208 -14.84 39.58 27.24
CA VAL A 208 -13.45 39.35 26.86
C VAL A 208 -12.75 38.65 28.01
N GLN A 209 -12.05 37.56 27.72
CA GLN A 209 -11.21 36.85 28.67
C GLN A 209 -9.77 36.89 28.19
N PRO A 210 -8.80 37.19 29.08
CA PRO A 210 -7.41 37.12 28.71
C PRO A 210 -7.04 35.71 28.29
N SER A 211 -6.28 35.59 27.20
CA SER A 211 -5.79 34.30 26.75
C SER A 211 -4.88 33.67 27.82
N ARG A 212 -5.00 32.34 28.00
CA ARG A 212 -4.10 31.57 28.87
C ARG A 212 -2.64 31.57 28.39
N ASN A 213 -2.42 31.86 27.11
CA ASN A 213 -1.09 32.10 26.55
C ASN A 213 -0.96 33.61 26.25
N PRO A 214 -0.05 34.34 26.91
CA PRO A 214 0.17 35.78 26.70
C PRO A 214 0.55 36.16 25.26
N GLN A 215 1.03 35.21 24.46
CA GLN A 215 1.38 35.41 23.05
C GLN A 215 0.16 35.30 22.11
N LYS A 216 -1.00 34.92 22.62
CA LYS A 216 -2.25 34.81 21.85
C LYS A 216 -3.22 35.93 22.21
N PRO A 217 -4.05 36.39 21.25
CA PRO A 217 -5.02 37.44 21.50
C PRO A 217 -6.07 36.99 22.52
N ASP A 218 -6.68 37.97 23.18
CA ASP A 218 -7.81 37.75 24.09
C ASP A 218 -8.96 37.00 23.39
N ILE A 219 -9.76 36.32 24.20
CA ILE A 219 -10.83 35.45 23.74
C ILE A 219 -12.18 36.10 24.01
N GLY A 220 -12.98 36.29 22.96
CA GLY A 220 -14.38 36.68 23.09
C GLY A 220 -15.25 35.51 23.54
N VAL A 221 -16.15 35.74 24.49
CA VAL A 221 -17.09 34.76 25.03
C VAL A 221 -18.50 35.31 24.90
N ALA A 222 -19.38 34.55 24.26
CA ALA A 222 -20.80 34.88 24.16
C ALA A 222 -21.55 34.35 25.39
N MET A 223 -22.39 35.21 25.98
CA MET A 223 -23.16 34.93 27.19
C MET A 223 -24.65 35.20 26.97
N ILE A 224 -25.53 34.33 27.47
CA ILE A 224 -26.98 34.54 27.51
C ILE A 224 -27.42 34.44 28.98
N LYS A 225 -27.99 35.51 29.54
CA LYS A 225 -28.42 35.56 30.96
C LYS A 225 -27.31 35.04 31.90
N ASP A 226 -26.11 35.57 31.73
CA ASP A 226 -24.89 35.22 32.50
C ASP A 226 -24.42 33.76 32.38
N LYS A 227 -24.99 32.99 31.45
CA LYS A 227 -24.55 31.63 31.13
C LYS A 227 -23.74 31.63 29.83
N LYS A 228 -22.60 30.94 29.83
CA LYS A 228 -21.73 30.81 28.65
C LYS A 228 -22.43 30.05 27.54
N LEU A 229 -22.60 30.71 26.40
CA LEU A 229 -23.04 30.11 25.14
C LEU A 229 -21.86 29.42 24.43
N GLY A 230 -20.70 30.09 24.40
CA GLY A 230 -19.48 29.57 23.77
C GLY A 230 -18.41 30.65 23.56
N GLU A 231 -17.35 30.29 22.87
CA GLU A 231 -16.23 31.18 22.52
C GLU A 231 -16.41 31.68 21.09
N LEU A 232 -16.25 32.99 20.84
CA LEU A 232 -16.32 33.53 19.50
C LEU A 232 -15.19 32.95 18.64
N LYS A 233 -15.48 32.68 17.36
CA LYS A 233 -14.41 32.37 16.40
C LYS A 233 -13.45 33.57 16.29
N PRO A 234 -12.13 33.34 16.13
CA PRO A 234 -11.14 34.42 16.04
C PRO A 234 -11.54 35.50 15.02
N GLU A 235 -11.89 35.10 13.80
CA GLU A 235 -12.30 36.02 12.73
C GLU A 235 -13.57 36.83 13.08
N SER A 236 -14.54 36.20 13.75
CA SER A 236 -15.76 36.89 14.20
C SER A 236 -15.43 37.88 15.32
N PHE A 237 -14.53 37.52 16.24
CA PHE A 237 -14.10 38.39 17.33
C PHE A 237 -13.28 39.58 16.83
N GLU A 238 -12.37 39.37 15.89
CA GLU A 238 -11.57 40.42 15.25
C GLU A 238 -12.46 41.41 14.50
N LYS A 239 -13.39 40.92 13.65
CA LYS A 239 -14.35 41.76 12.92
C LYS A 239 -15.23 42.57 13.87
N LEU A 240 -15.78 41.92 14.90
CA LEU A 240 -16.61 42.60 15.90
C LEU A 240 -15.82 43.70 16.61
N THR A 241 -14.61 43.38 17.07
CA THR A 241 -13.76 44.34 17.79
C THR A 241 -13.39 45.53 16.92
N ALA A 242 -13.05 45.30 15.64
CA ALA A 242 -12.74 46.37 14.70
C ALA A 242 -13.94 47.32 14.49
N VAL A 243 -15.15 46.77 14.30
CA VAL A 243 -16.38 47.55 14.12
C VAL A 243 -16.71 48.37 15.37
N LEU A 244 -16.66 47.75 16.55
CA LEU A 244 -16.96 48.43 17.82
C LEU A 244 -15.94 49.51 18.14
N LYS A 245 -14.65 49.25 17.91
CA LYS A 245 -13.56 50.22 18.07
C LYS A 245 -13.75 51.44 17.16
N ALA A 246 -14.15 51.23 15.91
CA ALA A 246 -14.44 52.33 14.97
C ALA A 246 -15.58 53.24 15.46
N HIS A 247 -16.45 52.75 16.34
CA HIS A 247 -17.56 53.50 16.93
C HIS A 247 -17.31 53.92 18.40
N ASN A 248 -16.08 53.74 18.92
CA ASN A 248 -15.73 53.99 20.33
C ASN A 248 -16.59 53.20 21.34
N ILE A 249 -17.04 52.00 20.96
CA ILE A 249 -17.81 51.11 21.83
C ILE A 249 -16.88 50.04 22.41
N PRO A 250 -16.84 49.83 23.73
CA PRO A 250 -16.07 48.74 24.32
C PRO A 250 -16.66 47.39 23.94
N VAL A 251 -15.81 46.43 23.56
CA VAL A 251 -16.24 45.06 23.27
C VAL A 251 -16.63 44.29 24.54
N GLN A 252 -16.00 44.62 25.68
CA GLN A 252 -16.36 44.09 26.98
C GLN A 252 -17.75 44.58 27.39
N GLY A 253 -18.67 43.65 27.65
CA GLY A 253 -20.04 43.96 28.04
C GLY A 253 -20.94 44.38 26.87
N TYR A 254 -20.45 44.33 25.63
CA TYR A 254 -21.29 44.67 24.47
C TYR A 254 -22.47 43.70 24.37
N THR A 255 -23.68 44.25 24.24
CA THR A 255 -24.91 43.45 24.11
C THR A 255 -25.50 43.57 22.72
N VAL A 256 -25.93 42.45 22.17
CA VAL A 256 -26.63 42.40 20.89
C VAL A 256 -27.82 41.46 20.95
N LYS A 257 -28.96 41.91 20.43
CA LYS A 257 -30.13 41.04 20.23
C LYS A 257 -30.00 40.34 18.88
N GLY A 258 -30.26 39.04 18.83
CA GLY A 258 -30.22 38.29 17.57
C GLY A 258 -30.91 36.94 17.65
N SER A 259 -31.18 36.37 16.47
CA SER A 259 -31.55 34.97 16.32
C SER A 259 -30.31 34.10 16.41
N ILE A 260 -30.40 33.00 17.14
CA ILE A 260 -29.33 32.02 17.32
C ILE A 260 -29.75 30.75 16.60
N THR A 261 -28.91 30.30 15.68
CA THR A 261 -29.11 29.08 14.88
C THR A 261 -27.85 28.24 14.88
N ALA A 262 -27.99 26.93 14.64
CA ALA A 262 -26.82 26.06 14.48
C ALA A 262 -25.89 26.56 13.34
N SER A 263 -24.57 26.50 13.55
CA SER A 263 -23.61 26.69 12.46
C SER A 263 -23.62 25.51 11.49
N SER A 264 -23.05 25.67 10.30
CA SER A 264 -22.87 24.56 9.36
C SER A 264 -22.10 23.39 10.01
N PRO A 265 -22.57 22.13 9.85
CA PRO A 265 -21.85 20.94 10.30
C PRO A 265 -20.43 20.88 9.76
N SER A 266 -19.49 20.46 10.60
CA SER A 266 -18.08 20.36 10.21
C SER A 266 -17.67 18.99 9.69
N ALA A 267 -18.52 17.98 9.90
CA ALA A 267 -18.34 16.62 9.46
C ALA A 267 -19.68 15.99 9.01
N ALA A 268 -19.58 14.88 8.29
CA ALA A 268 -20.71 14.04 7.92
C ALA A 268 -20.34 12.56 8.02
N LYS A 269 -21.28 11.74 8.50
CA LYS A 269 -21.24 10.28 8.44
C LYS A 269 -21.65 9.83 7.03
N VAL A 270 -20.93 8.87 6.50
CA VAL A 270 -21.10 8.30 5.17
C VAL A 270 -21.25 6.79 5.32
N VAL A 271 -22.40 6.26 4.91
CA VAL A 271 -22.69 4.82 4.92
C VAL A 271 -22.75 4.33 3.48
N ILE A 272 -21.74 3.59 3.05
CA ILE A 272 -21.58 3.08 1.68
C ILE A 272 -22.42 1.83 1.50
N ASP A 273 -23.15 1.78 0.38
CA ASP A 273 -23.80 0.56 -0.07
C ASP A 273 -22.77 -0.35 -0.74
N ALA A 274 -22.32 -1.36 0.00
CA ALA A 274 -21.30 -2.31 -0.43
C ALA A 274 -21.63 -3.02 -1.75
N SER A 275 -22.93 -3.21 -2.07
CA SER A 275 -23.35 -3.88 -3.30
C SER A 275 -23.14 -3.04 -4.57
N THR A 276 -22.89 -1.74 -4.40
CA THR A 276 -22.73 -0.77 -5.50
C THR A 276 -21.29 -0.32 -5.70
N VAL A 277 -20.35 -0.86 -4.92
CA VAL A 277 -18.96 -0.41 -4.93
C VAL A 277 -18.24 -0.95 -6.16
N GLU A 278 -17.68 -0.04 -6.92
CA GLU A 278 -16.81 -0.31 -8.06
C GLU A 278 -15.41 0.23 -7.74
N TYR A 279 -14.42 -0.67 -7.72
CA TYR A 279 -13.02 -0.31 -7.56
C TYR A 279 -12.43 0.12 -8.92
N PRO A 280 -11.45 1.04 -8.94
CA PRO A 280 -10.85 1.50 -10.19
C PRO A 280 -10.13 0.36 -10.93
N GLU A 281 -10.32 0.28 -12.24
CA GLU A 281 -9.72 -0.75 -13.10
C GLU A 281 -8.18 -0.77 -13.05
N SER A 282 -7.55 0.34 -12.67
CA SER A 282 -6.08 0.45 -12.57
C SER A 282 -5.46 -0.36 -11.42
N TRP A 283 -6.25 -1.01 -10.56
CA TRP A 283 -5.75 -2.06 -9.67
C TRP A 283 -5.62 -3.42 -10.37
N ASN A 284 -6.47 -3.70 -11.37
CA ASN A 284 -6.35 -4.89 -12.22
C ASN A 284 -5.16 -4.79 -13.19
N GLN A 285 -4.63 -3.60 -13.45
CA GLN A 285 -3.48 -3.42 -14.34
C GLN A 285 -2.12 -3.66 -13.69
N THR A 286 -1.97 -3.61 -12.36
CA THR A 286 -0.69 -4.03 -11.72
C THR A 286 -0.50 -5.56 -11.75
N GLN A 287 -1.47 -6.32 -12.25
CA GLN A 287 -1.34 -7.74 -12.59
C GLN A 287 -1.26 -8.00 -14.11
N GLN A 288 -1.33 -6.96 -14.96
CA GLN A 288 -1.44 -7.13 -16.42
C GLN A 288 -0.58 -6.19 -17.28
N SER A 289 0.35 -5.45 -16.68
CA SER A 289 1.40 -4.74 -17.43
C SER A 289 2.79 -5.15 -16.96
N GLU A 290 3.08 -6.45 -16.92
CA GLU A 290 4.39 -6.84 -17.45
C GLU A 290 4.22 -6.74 -18.96
N SER A 291 4.92 -5.83 -19.63
CA SER A 291 4.86 -5.82 -21.09
C SER A 291 5.22 -7.22 -21.59
N SER A 292 4.63 -7.67 -22.71
CA SER A 292 4.99 -8.97 -23.30
C SER A 292 6.51 -9.09 -23.50
N GLU A 293 7.19 -7.97 -23.70
CA GLU A 293 8.65 -7.85 -23.76
C GLU A 293 9.31 -8.10 -22.39
N ASP A 294 8.80 -7.54 -21.30
CA ASP A 294 9.33 -7.78 -19.94
C ASP A 294 9.17 -9.23 -19.51
N ARG A 295 8.02 -9.85 -19.79
CA ARG A 295 7.79 -11.29 -19.52
C ARG A 295 8.74 -12.17 -20.30
N PHE A 296 8.91 -11.84 -21.58
CA PHE A 296 9.82 -12.58 -22.44
C PHE A 296 11.27 -12.45 -21.99
N LEU A 297 11.71 -11.24 -21.62
CA LEU A 297 13.05 -11.02 -21.10
C LEU A 297 13.27 -11.73 -19.75
N LEU A 298 12.26 -11.72 -18.87
CA LEU A 298 12.31 -12.45 -17.60
C LEU A 298 12.38 -13.96 -17.80
N ALA A 299 11.55 -14.52 -18.69
CA ALA A 299 11.56 -15.94 -19.03
C ALA A 299 12.91 -16.36 -19.62
N GLN A 300 13.48 -15.56 -20.53
CA GLN A 300 14.82 -15.79 -21.05
C GLN A 300 15.89 -15.75 -19.95
N GLN A 301 15.83 -14.78 -19.04
CA GLN A 301 16.81 -14.66 -17.97
C GLN A 301 16.75 -15.83 -16.97
N ILE A 302 15.53 -16.25 -16.59
CA ILE A 302 15.33 -17.42 -15.72
C ILE A 302 15.93 -18.65 -16.41
N GLN A 303 15.62 -18.84 -17.68
CA GLN A 303 16.11 -19.98 -18.45
C GLN A 303 17.64 -19.95 -18.64
N ALA A 304 18.21 -18.76 -18.84
CA ALA A 304 19.66 -18.57 -18.91
C ALA A 304 20.34 -18.95 -17.58
N ASN A 305 19.81 -18.51 -16.45
CA ASN A 305 20.35 -18.86 -15.13
C ASN A 305 20.32 -20.38 -14.89
N ARG A 306 19.17 -21.02 -15.15
CA ARG A 306 19.03 -22.48 -15.03
C ARG A 306 20.00 -23.23 -15.93
N THR A 307 20.18 -22.74 -17.16
CA THR A 307 21.16 -23.28 -18.09
C THR A 307 22.58 -23.18 -17.54
N LEU A 308 22.97 -22.05 -16.96
CA LEU A 308 24.31 -21.85 -16.40
C LEU A 308 24.58 -22.71 -15.15
N GLU A 309 23.55 -23.04 -14.38
CA GLU A 309 23.67 -23.98 -13.25
C GLU A 309 23.84 -25.43 -13.72
N VAL A 310 23.12 -25.83 -14.78
CA VAL A 310 23.08 -27.21 -15.25
C VAL A 310 24.22 -27.53 -16.23
N ALA A 311 24.65 -26.57 -17.04
CA ALA A 311 25.63 -26.76 -18.11
C ALA A 311 26.96 -27.36 -17.64
N PRO A 312 27.58 -26.93 -16.54
CA PRO A 312 28.84 -27.53 -16.06
C PRO A 312 28.68 -29.00 -15.65
N ILE A 313 27.52 -29.37 -15.11
CA ILE A 313 27.21 -30.73 -14.68
C ILE A 313 27.05 -31.62 -15.91
N ILE A 314 26.33 -31.15 -16.91
CA ILE A 314 26.13 -31.86 -18.18
C ILE A 314 27.45 -31.99 -18.94
N HIS A 315 28.25 -30.93 -18.99
CA HIS A 315 29.55 -30.97 -19.66
C HIS A 315 30.50 -31.96 -18.97
N ALA A 316 30.53 -31.96 -17.64
CA ALA A 316 31.26 -32.95 -16.85
C ALA A 316 30.73 -34.38 -17.10
N PHE A 317 29.41 -34.55 -17.21
CA PHE A 317 28.83 -35.85 -17.56
C PHE A 317 29.31 -36.31 -18.94
N LEU A 318 29.22 -35.47 -19.96
CA LEU A 318 29.70 -35.77 -21.31
C LEU A 318 31.19 -36.11 -21.34
N SER A 319 32.03 -35.47 -20.52
CA SER A 319 33.46 -35.80 -20.46
C SER A 319 33.74 -37.19 -19.84
N THR A 320 32.77 -37.77 -19.12
CA THR A 320 32.86 -39.17 -18.66
C THR A 320 32.41 -40.19 -19.73
N GLN A 321 31.90 -39.72 -20.86
CA GLN A 321 31.36 -40.56 -21.93
C GLN A 321 32.27 -40.45 -23.15
N ASP A 322 32.56 -41.57 -23.81
CA ASP A 322 33.34 -41.58 -25.07
C ASP A 322 32.50 -41.15 -26.29
N LYS A 323 31.40 -40.41 -26.07
CA LYS A 323 30.41 -40.04 -27.08
C LYS A 323 30.07 -38.56 -26.98
N THR A 324 29.94 -37.93 -28.14
CA THR A 324 29.45 -36.55 -28.26
C THR A 324 27.94 -36.44 -28.15
N THR A 325 27.20 -37.56 -28.15
CA THR A 325 25.74 -37.59 -27.95
C THR A 325 25.38 -38.79 -27.09
N VAL A 326 24.58 -38.53 -26.05
CA VAL A 326 24.20 -39.52 -25.04
C VAL A 326 22.69 -39.41 -24.82
N GLU A 327 21.99 -40.49 -25.08
CA GLU A 327 20.56 -40.65 -24.84
C GLU A 327 20.34 -41.33 -23.48
N GLY A 328 19.64 -40.67 -22.57
CA GLY A 328 18.97 -41.32 -21.44
C GLY A 328 17.50 -41.63 -21.80
N LYS A 329 16.76 -42.34 -20.97
CA LYS A 329 15.30 -42.50 -20.86
C LYS A 329 14.50 -41.20 -20.88
N LEU A 330 14.94 -40.13 -20.22
CA LEU A 330 14.16 -38.87 -20.16
C LEU A 330 14.70 -37.79 -21.08
N ASN A 331 16.03 -37.67 -21.16
CA ASN A 331 16.66 -36.59 -21.91
C ASN A 331 17.82 -37.11 -22.76
N THR A 332 18.01 -36.46 -23.90
CA THR A 332 19.18 -36.64 -24.76
C THR A 332 20.06 -35.41 -24.65
N VAL A 333 21.36 -35.59 -24.50
CA VAL A 333 22.35 -34.51 -24.53
C VAL A 333 23.30 -34.70 -25.70
N SER A 334 23.68 -33.60 -26.36
CA SER A 334 24.69 -33.57 -27.41
C SER A 334 25.68 -32.43 -27.20
N TRP A 335 26.94 -32.69 -27.54
CA TRP A 335 28.01 -31.70 -27.70
C TRP A 335 28.39 -31.61 -29.17
N ASN A 336 28.29 -30.39 -29.73
CA ASN A 336 28.78 -30.08 -31.04
C ASN A 336 30.15 -29.39 -30.94
N PRO A 337 31.26 -30.06 -31.29
CA PRO A 337 32.61 -29.48 -31.18
C PRO A 337 32.88 -28.35 -32.17
N GLN A 338 32.13 -28.25 -33.28
CA GLN A 338 32.33 -27.20 -34.28
C GLN A 338 31.75 -25.86 -33.83
N THR A 339 30.56 -25.89 -33.23
CA THR A 339 29.89 -24.69 -32.70
C THR A 339 30.21 -24.44 -31.23
N GLN A 340 30.89 -25.40 -30.59
CA GLN A 340 31.13 -25.45 -29.16
C GLN A 340 29.84 -25.36 -28.35
N GLU A 341 28.81 -26.07 -28.79
CA GLU A 341 27.46 -25.97 -28.21
C GLU A 341 27.07 -27.28 -27.54
N ILE A 342 26.62 -27.20 -26.28
CA ILE A 342 25.93 -28.29 -25.59
C ILE A 342 24.43 -28.03 -25.70
N THR A 343 23.69 -29.05 -26.12
CA THR A 343 22.23 -29.01 -26.18
C THR A 343 21.62 -30.19 -25.45
N LEU A 344 20.53 -29.93 -24.72
CA LEU A 344 19.73 -30.93 -24.01
C LEU A 344 18.31 -30.92 -24.56
N TRP A 345 17.73 -32.09 -24.79
CA TRP A 345 16.34 -32.27 -25.22
C TRP A 345 15.60 -33.23 -24.30
N THR A 346 14.29 -33.04 -24.17
CA THR A 346 13.40 -34.13 -23.75
C THR A 346 13.29 -35.13 -24.88
N ASN A 347 13.35 -36.42 -24.60
CA ASN A 347 13.18 -37.43 -25.63
C ASN A 347 11.83 -37.29 -26.34
N GLY A 348 11.85 -37.32 -27.68
CA GLY A 348 10.67 -37.11 -28.52
C GLY A 348 10.27 -35.64 -28.72
N SER A 349 10.99 -34.68 -28.10
CA SER A 349 10.81 -33.25 -28.38
C SER A 349 11.76 -32.78 -29.48
N SER A 350 11.27 -31.96 -30.41
CA SER A 350 12.11 -31.22 -31.36
C SER A 350 12.72 -29.96 -30.73
N ASN A 351 12.18 -29.49 -29.61
CA ASN A 351 12.61 -28.26 -28.95
C ASN A 351 13.60 -28.57 -27.82
N PRO A 352 14.74 -27.87 -27.76
CA PRO A 352 15.73 -28.09 -26.73
C PRO A 352 15.28 -27.50 -25.39
N LYS A 353 15.55 -28.23 -24.31
CA LYS A 353 15.39 -27.76 -22.93
C LYS A 353 16.50 -26.82 -22.51
N MET A 354 17.68 -26.96 -23.08
CA MET A 354 18.87 -26.19 -22.75
C MET A 354 19.74 -26.06 -23.98
N ARG A 355 20.28 -24.86 -24.20
CA ARG A 355 21.35 -24.61 -25.18
C ARG A 355 22.39 -23.71 -24.55
N VAL A 356 23.65 -24.08 -24.66
CA VAL A 356 24.76 -23.32 -24.07
C VAL A 356 25.97 -23.43 -24.97
N LYS A 357 26.65 -22.32 -25.19
CA LYS A 357 27.95 -22.29 -25.82
C LYS A 357 29.04 -22.35 -24.76
N TYR A 358 30.05 -23.18 -24.96
CA TYR A 358 31.20 -23.29 -24.08
C TYR A 358 32.47 -22.85 -24.81
N SER A 359 33.01 -21.69 -24.43
CA SER A 359 34.23 -21.14 -25.04
C SER A 359 35.14 -20.59 -23.94
N ASP A 360 36.43 -20.86 -24.04
CA ASP A 360 37.46 -20.33 -23.14
C ASP A 360 37.22 -20.57 -21.63
N GLY A 361 36.57 -21.69 -21.30
CA GLY A 361 36.27 -22.05 -19.90
C GLY A 361 34.96 -21.46 -19.37
N GLU A 362 34.27 -20.66 -20.17
CA GLU A 362 33.02 -19.99 -19.79
C GLU A 362 31.80 -20.57 -20.52
N TYR A 363 30.65 -20.50 -19.85
CA TYR A 363 29.36 -20.91 -20.39
C TYR A 363 28.53 -19.68 -20.75
N GLN A 364 28.04 -19.63 -21.97
CA GLN A 364 27.10 -18.62 -22.44
C GLN A 364 25.78 -19.29 -22.81
N ALA A 365 24.72 -19.02 -22.05
CA ALA A 365 23.40 -19.53 -22.35
C ALA A 365 22.88 -18.98 -23.68
N LEU A 366 22.28 -19.84 -24.50
CA LEU A 366 21.67 -19.49 -25.78
C LEU A 366 20.14 -19.55 -25.68
N PRO A 367 19.41 -18.72 -26.42
CA PRO A 367 17.95 -18.78 -26.46
C PRO A 367 17.44 -20.15 -26.93
N ILE A 368 16.39 -20.65 -26.29
CA ILE A 368 15.73 -21.92 -26.61
C ILE A 368 14.36 -21.76 -27.28
N GLY A 369 13.82 -20.54 -27.32
CA GLY A 369 12.52 -20.21 -27.90
C GLY A 369 12.38 -18.70 -28.14
N ASN A 370 11.41 -18.33 -28.97
CA ASN A 370 11.14 -16.94 -29.36
C ASN A 370 9.88 -16.36 -28.69
N THR A 371 9.14 -17.17 -27.94
CA THR A 371 7.99 -16.73 -27.14
C THR A 371 8.10 -17.21 -25.69
N VAL A 372 7.31 -16.61 -24.79
CA VAL A 372 7.24 -17.03 -23.38
C VAL A 372 6.74 -18.46 -23.28
N GLU A 373 5.71 -18.80 -24.07
CA GLU A 373 5.07 -20.12 -24.06
C GLU A 373 6.03 -21.21 -24.52
N GLU A 374 6.88 -20.93 -25.52
CA GLU A 374 7.92 -21.87 -25.96
C GLU A 374 8.98 -22.10 -24.89
N ILE A 375 9.41 -21.03 -24.19
CA ILE A 375 10.41 -21.12 -23.12
C ILE A 375 9.84 -21.88 -21.91
N GLU A 376 8.61 -21.59 -21.50
CA GLU A 376 7.98 -22.24 -20.34
C GLU A 376 7.61 -23.70 -20.61
N ALA A 377 7.16 -24.02 -21.83
CA ALA A 377 6.78 -25.39 -22.17
C ALA A 377 7.97 -26.33 -22.34
N ASN A 378 9.11 -25.82 -22.82
CA ASN A 378 10.26 -26.65 -23.19
C ASN A 378 11.48 -26.47 -22.30
N GLY A 379 11.61 -25.34 -21.60
CA GLY A 379 12.81 -24.99 -20.84
C GLY A 379 13.08 -25.90 -19.63
N LEU A 380 14.19 -25.61 -18.96
CA LEU A 380 14.54 -26.31 -17.73
C LEU A 380 13.56 -25.87 -16.65
N SER A 381 12.89 -26.83 -16.02
CA SER A 381 12.09 -26.58 -14.82
C SER A 381 12.99 -26.48 -13.58
N GLU A 382 12.46 -25.94 -12.49
CA GLU A 382 13.16 -25.96 -11.20
C GLU A 382 13.49 -27.39 -10.73
N ALA A 383 12.57 -28.33 -10.99
CA ALA A 383 12.75 -29.74 -10.65
C ALA A 383 13.90 -30.37 -11.45
N ASP A 384 14.08 -29.99 -12.73
CA ASP A 384 15.21 -30.44 -13.53
C ASP A 384 16.53 -29.95 -12.92
N VAL A 385 16.61 -28.67 -12.56
CA VAL A 385 17.82 -28.07 -11.94
C VAL A 385 18.18 -28.79 -10.65
N GLN A 386 17.21 -28.98 -9.75
CA GLN A 386 17.42 -29.71 -8.49
C GLN A 386 17.87 -31.14 -8.73
N HIS A 387 17.29 -31.82 -9.72
CA HIS A 387 17.70 -33.18 -10.10
C HIS A 387 19.16 -33.22 -10.56
N PHE A 388 19.58 -32.31 -11.44
CA PHE A 388 20.97 -32.22 -11.90
C PHE A 388 21.94 -31.91 -10.76
N GLN A 389 21.58 -31.00 -9.87
CA GLN A 389 22.39 -30.68 -8.68
C GLN A 389 22.55 -31.88 -7.74
N GLN A 390 21.50 -32.71 -7.57
CA GLN A 390 21.57 -33.92 -6.74
C GLN A 390 22.54 -34.97 -7.29
N ILE A 391 22.61 -35.12 -8.62
CA ILE A 391 23.50 -36.13 -9.26
C ILE A 391 24.92 -35.62 -9.48
N ALA A 392 25.14 -34.29 -9.45
CA ALA A 392 26.43 -33.66 -9.72
C ALA A 392 27.60 -34.24 -8.90
N PRO A 393 27.50 -34.47 -7.57
CA PRO A 393 28.60 -35.02 -6.79
C PRO A 393 29.08 -36.39 -7.31
N SER A 394 28.16 -37.23 -7.76
CA SER A 394 28.48 -38.56 -8.29
C SER A 394 29.22 -38.48 -9.62
N ILE A 395 28.87 -37.50 -10.46
CA ILE A 395 29.52 -37.26 -11.75
C ILE A 395 30.95 -36.76 -11.52
N TYR A 396 31.13 -35.78 -10.63
CA TYR A 396 32.47 -35.25 -10.31
C TYR A 396 33.37 -36.28 -9.60
N ALA A 397 32.80 -37.17 -8.77
CA ALA A 397 33.53 -38.29 -8.17
C ALA A 397 34.09 -39.26 -9.23
N ARG A 398 33.34 -39.50 -10.31
CA ARG A 398 33.79 -40.35 -11.43
C ARG A 398 34.95 -39.72 -12.19
N ILE A 399 34.90 -38.40 -12.42
CA ILE A 399 35.98 -37.66 -13.11
C ILE A 399 37.27 -37.67 -12.28
N THR A 400 37.17 -37.59 -10.96
CA THR A 400 38.31 -37.53 -10.03
C THR A 400 38.86 -38.91 -9.63
N GLY A 401 38.33 -40.00 -10.20
CA GLY A 401 38.84 -41.37 -9.95
C GLY A 401 38.53 -41.95 -8.57
N SER A 402 37.61 -41.34 -7.80
CA SER A 402 37.22 -41.82 -6.47
C SER A 402 36.00 -42.74 -6.57
N GLN A 403 36.19 -44.06 -6.51
CA GLN A 403 35.07 -45.02 -6.55
C GLN A 403 34.36 -45.18 -5.19
N SER A 404 33.03 -45.21 -5.30
CA SER A 404 31.97 -45.67 -4.38
C SER A 404 31.43 -44.69 -3.32
N VAL A 405 30.44 -43.88 -3.73
CA VAL A 405 29.29 -43.57 -2.86
C VAL A 405 28.16 -44.50 -3.29
N LYS A 406 27.74 -45.42 -2.41
CA LYS A 406 26.53 -46.22 -2.61
C LYS A 406 25.33 -45.27 -2.54
N ILE A 407 24.62 -45.12 -3.66
CA ILE A 407 23.27 -44.55 -3.69
C ILE A 407 22.31 -45.73 -3.83
N ASP A 408 21.24 -45.76 -3.04
CA ASP A 408 20.22 -46.80 -3.09
C ASP A 408 19.76 -47.05 -4.54
N ASN A 409 19.78 -48.32 -4.96
CA ASN A 409 19.51 -48.85 -6.30
C ASN A 409 18.09 -48.61 -6.84
N LYS A 410 17.35 -47.61 -6.35
CA LYS A 410 16.07 -47.16 -6.93
C LYS A 410 16.22 -46.03 -7.94
N ILE A 411 17.39 -45.38 -8.03
CA ILE A 411 17.60 -44.21 -8.91
C ILE A 411 18.39 -44.56 -10.18
N GLU A 412 19.07 -45.72 -10.25
CA GLU A 412 19.90 -46.10 -11.39
C GLU A 412 19.15 -46.37 -12.71
N ASN A 413 17.82 -46.42 -12.70
CA ASN A 413 17.00 -46.68 -13.89
C ASN A 413 16.21 -45.46 -14.38
N SER A 414 16.65 -44.23 -14.08
CA SER A 414 16.02 -43.00 -14.58
C SER A 414 16.98 -42.05 -15.29
N TYR A 415 18.00 -42.58 -15.97
CA TYR A 415 18.58 -41.86 -17.10
C TYR A 415 17.68 -42.04 -18.24
#